data_AF-A0A2M9ZXT0-F1
#
_entry.id   AF-A0A2M9ZXT0-F1
#
_cell.length_a   1.000
_cell.length_b   1.000
_cell.length_c   1.000
_cell.angle_alpha   90.00
_cell.angle_beta   90.00
_cell.angle_gamma   90.00
#
_symmetry.space_group_name_H-M   'P 1'
#
loop_
_entity.id
_entity.type
_entity.pdbx_description
1 polymer ?
#
loop_
_entity_poly.entity_id
_entity_poly.type
_entity_poly.pdbx_seq_one_letter_code
_entity_poly.pdbx_strand_id
1 'polypeptide(L)'
;MFSRIDSKYLGYIFLIFIFYCVGCDSQKKKDTDLTELTYIPSGILGLPDLPVPKNNPQSSDKISLGAKLYSDKRFSSDGTVSCATCHKPEQAFVDKLKVSRGIKNLTGTRNAPTVLNAAYYKTQFWDGRRNDLEGQSKDPLLNPVEHGLSSHDDLIKIVKADPEYTSKFKTVFGIDPDSIRIDHVALAIASFERTIISGNSPFDRYRFGKEEKALSESAIRGLNLYMGKARCQDCHTIGETYAIFTDDKFHNLGVGFKRIQPKLEEILRKKAESKNSPTSDEEILTNLESSELGRFAVTGISEDLGTFKTPGLRNIALTSPYMHDGSLTSLEQVIDLYDRGGEANPFLSSGIRPLALSGQEKADLVSFLKSLTSPVLPSMPK
;
A
#
# COMPACT_ATOMS: atom_id res chain seq x y z
N MET A 1 -52.48 -75.28 -7.66
CA MET A 1 -53.81 -75.92 -7.48
C MET A 1 -53.82 -76.49 -6.06
N PHE A 2 -54.91 -76.27 -5.29
CA PHE A 2 -55.09 -76.41 -3.82
C PHE A 2 -54.47 -75.24 -3.01
N SER A 3 -55.17 -74.20 -2.50
CA SER A 3 -56.52 -73.94 -1.94
C SER A 3 -56.71 -74.28 -0.44
N ARG A 4 -57.41 -73.34 0.25
CA ARG A 4 -58.00 -73.29 1.62
C ARG A 4 -57.13 -72.57 2.67
N ILE A 5 -57.46 -71.40 3.24
CA ILE A 5 -58.69 -70.80 3.83
C ILE A 5 -59.22 -71.56 5.05
N ASP A 6 -59.16 -70.90 6.22
CA ASP A 6 -60.21 -70.75 7.26
C ASP A 6 -59.61 -69.89 8.40
N SER A 7 -59.95 -68.60 8.59
CA SER A 7 -61.15 -67.98 9.17
C SER A 7 -61.55 -68.48 10.57
N LYS A 8 -61.41 -67.59 11.58
CA LYS A 8 -62.45 -67.34 12.60
C LYS A 8 -62.14 -66.11 13.49
N TYR A 9 -62.99 -65.08 13.35
CA TYR A 9 -63.73 -64.32 14.39
C TYR A 9 -63.02 -63.93 15.71
N LEU A 10 -63.25 -62.80 16.39
CA LEU A 10 -64.10 -61.61 16.29
C LEU A 10 -63.82 -60.83 17.61
N GLY A 11 -63.75 -59.51 17.63
CA GLY A 11 -63.74 -58.78 18.91
C GLY A 11 -63.23 -57.34 18.84
N TYR A 12 -64.14 -56.41 18.53
CA TYR A 12 -63.95 -54.96 18.60
C TYR A 12 -63.66 -54.48 20.03
N ILE A 13 -62.57 -53.73 20.26
CA ILE A 13 -62.42 -52.83 21.42
C ILE A 13 -61.76 -51.51 20.98
N PHE A 14 -62.59 -50.46 21.02
CA PHE A 14 -62.34 -49.03 21.28
C PHE A 14 -61.03 -48.36 20.79
N LEU A 15 -61.20 -47.49 19.78
CA LEU A 15 -60.33 -46.38 19.43
C LEU A 15 -60.35 -45.31 20.54
N ILE A 16 -59.20 -45.06 21.16
CA ILE A 16 -58.91 -43.83 21.91
C ILE A 16 -57.69 -43.18 21.23
N PHE A 17 -57.95 -42.11 20.47
CA PHE A 17 -56.94 -41.20 19.97
C PHE A 17 -56.51 -40.26 21.11
N ILE A 18 -55.32 -40.49 21.69
CA ILE A 18 -54.64 -39.49 22.52
C ILE A 18 -53.63 -38.77 21.63
N PHE A 19 -53.98 -37.54 21.29
CA PHE A 19 -53.10 -36.56 20.67
C PHE A 19 -52.02 -36.17 21.71
N TYR A 20 -50.82 -36.76 21.60
CA TYR A 20 -49.66 -36.26 22.30
C TYR A 20 -49.16 -35.01 21.57
N CYS A 21 -49.48 -33.83 22.10
CA CYS A 21 -48.80 -32.58 21.78
C CYS A 21 -47.35 -32.69 22.26
N VAL A 22 -46.45 -33.16 21.41
CA VAL A 22 -45.01 -32.99 21.62
C VAL A 22 -44.70 -31.51 21.38
N GLY A 23 -44.37 -30.82 22.48
CA GLY A 23 -43.91 -29.45 22.47
C GLY A 23 -42.71 -29.29 21.55
N CYS A 24 -42.73 -28.22 20.76
CA CYS A 24 -41.55 -27.69 20.08
C CYS A 24 -40.56 -27.23 21.16
N ASP A 25 -39.67 -28.13 21.57
CA ASP A 25 -38.50 -27.80 22.35
C ASP A 25 -37.59 -26.93 21.47
N SER A 26 -37.40 -25.68 21.89
CA SER A 26 -36.54 -24.72 21.23
C SER A 26 -35.11 -25.21 21.32
N GLN A 27 -34.64 -25.93 20.30
CA GLN A 27 -33.21 -26.14 20.10
C GLN A 27 -32.58 -24.77 19.82
N LYS A 28 -32.08 -24.13 20.89
CA LYS A 28 -31.04 -23.12 20.81
C LYS A 28 -29.88 -23.72 20.03
N LYS A 29 -29.80 -23.42 18.73
CA LYS A 29 -28.57 -23.63 17.95
C LYS A 29 -27.48 -22.82 18.64
N LYS A 30 -26.52 -23.56 19.21
CA LYS A 30 -25.22 -23.06 19.65
C LYS A 30 -24.62 -22.17 18.57
N ASP A 31 -24.05 -21.06 19.03
CA ASP A 31 -23.21 -20.11 18.31
C ASP A 31 -22.43 -20.76 17.16
N THR A 32 -22.90 -20.56 15.93
CA THR A 32 -22.03 -20.62 14.76
C THR A 32 -21.38 -19.27 14.63
N ASP A 33 -20.15 -19.25 15.14
CA ASP A 33 -19.10 -18.26 14.99
C ASP A 33 -19.18 -17.47 13.67
N LEU A 34 -19.02 -16.15 13.82
CA LEU A 34 -19.02 -15.12 12.79
C LEU A 34 -17.84 -15.34 11.83
N THR A 35 -17.98 -16.33 10.95
CA THR A 35 -17.15 -16.48 9.76
C THR A 35 -17.63 -15.48 8.70
N GLU A 36 -17.47 -14.19 8.99
CA GLU A 36 -17.19 -13.23 7.92
C GLU A 36 -15.93 -13.74 7.22
N LEU A 37 -16.06 -14.18 5.98
CA LEU A 37 -14.92 -14.43 5.11
C LEU A 37 -14.10 -13.15 5.01
N THR A 38 -13.08 -13.04 5.87
CA THR A 38 -12.08 -11.99 5.83
C THR A 38 -11.32 -12.12 4.52
N TYR A 39 -11.53 -11.17 3.60
CA TYR A 39 -10.70 -11.02 2.40
C TYR A 39 -9.32 -10.50 2.83
N ILE A 40 -8.52 -11.39 3.41
CA ILE A 40 -7.10 -11.17 3.68
C ILE A 40 -6.36 -11.96 2.61
N PRO A 41 -5.68 -11.30 1.66
CA PRO A 41 -4.76 -11.98 0.76
C PRO A 41 -3.76 -12.80 1.58
N SER A 42 -3.83 -14.13 1.47
CA SER A 42 -2.99 -15.06 2.24
C SER A 42 -2.33 -16.09 1.33
N GLY A 43 -1.15 -16.57 1.69
CA GLY A 43 -0.45 -17.61 0.94
C GLY A 43 0.06 -17.16 -0.43
N ILE A 44 0.16 -15.85 -0.67
CA ILE A 44 0.75 -15.32 -1.91
C ILE A 44 2.26 -15.54 -1.85
N LEU A 45 2.77 -16.35 -2.77
CA LEU A 45 4.18 -16.70 -2.82
C LEU A 45 5.09 -15.46 -2.89
N GLY A 46 6.10 -15.44 -2.01
CA GLY A 46 7.10 -14.39 -1.92
C GLY A 46 6.71 -13.18 -1.07
N LEU A 47 5.52 -13.18 -0.48
CA LEU A 47 5.09 -12.17 0.50
C LEU A 47 4.98 -12.78 1.90
N PRO A 48 5.24 -12.01 2.96
CA PRO A 48 4.90 -12.42 4.32
C PRO A 48 3.39 -12.30 4.55
N ASP A 49 2.94 -12.77 5.71
CA ASP A 49 1.58 -12.52 6.18
C ASP A 49 1.28 -11.02 6.19
N LEU A 50 0.08 -10.66 5.74
CA LEU A 50 -0.36 -9.27 5.66
C LEU A 50 -0.48 -8.68 7.08
N PRO A 51 0.21 -7.57 7.40
CA PRO A 51 0.02 -6.90 8.67
C PRO A 51 -1.37 -6.23 8.75
N VAL A 52 -2.21 -6.74 9.65
CA VAL A 52 -3.52 -6.18 9.97
C VAL A 52 -3.50 -5.64 11.41
N PRO A 53 -3.65 -4.32 11.62
CA PRO A 53 -3.70 -3.74 12.97
C PRO A 53 -4.90 -4.26 13.77
N LYS A 54 -4.70 -4.52 15.06
CA LYS A 54 -5.76 -4.99 15.96
C LYS A 54 -6.94 -4.02 16.05
N ASN A 55 -6.67 -2.71 15.94
CA ASN A 55 -7.68 -1.66 15.96
C ASN A 55 -8.32 -1.40 14.57
N ASN A 56 -7.90 -2.10 13.51
CA ASN A 56 -8.52 -2.01 12.19
C ASN A 56 -8.65 -3.39 11.52
N PRO A 57 -9.47 -4.31 12.08
CA PRO A 57 -9.71 -5.61 11.46
C PRO A 57 -10.36 -5.45 10.08
N GLN A 58 -10.01 -6.35 9.16
CA GLN A 58 -10.57 -6.37 7.80
C GLN A 58 -11.98 -6.97 7.80
N SER A 59 -12.89 -6.38 7.03
CA SER A 59 -14.18 -6.97 6.65
C SER A 59 -14.52 -6.59 5.22
N SER A 60 -15.32 -7.40 4.53
CA SER A 60 -15.73 -7.14 3.15
C SER A 60 -16.42 -5.78 2.99
N ASP A 61 -17.29 -5.43 3.95
CA ASP A 61 -18.02 -4.17 3.95
C ASP A 61 -17.10 -2.96 4.18
N LYS A 62 -16.09 -3.09 5.06
CA LYS A 62 -15.10 -2.03 5.31
C LYS A 62 -14.21 -1.80 4.09
N ILE A 63 -13.76 -2.87 3.44
CA ILE A 63 -12.97 -2.81 2.20
C ILE A 63 -13.79 -2.13 1.10
N SER A 64 -15.05 -2.51 0.94
CA SER A 64 -15.94 -1.94 -0.08
C SER A 64 -16.22 -0.45 0.18
N LEU A 65 -16.42 -0.06 1.44
CA LEU A 65 -16.52 1.34 1.85
C LEU A 65 -15.23 2.11 1.53
N GLY A 66 -14.07 1.54 1.86
CA GLY A 66 -12.76 2.11 1.55
C GLY A 66 -12.53 2.34 0.06
N ALA A 67 -12.86 1.37 -0.77
CA ALA A 67 -12.74 1.45 -2.23
C ALA A 67 -13.61 2.57 -2.83
N LYS A 68 -14.83 2.73 -2.30
CA LYS A 68 -15.73 3.83 -2.68
C LYS A 68 -15.10 5.17 -2.31
N LEU A 69 -14.63 5.31 -1.06
CA LEU A 69 -14.00 6.54 -0.58
C LEU A 69 -12.75 6.91 -1.40
N TYR A 70 -11.90 5.92 -1.69
CA TYR A 70 -10.67 6.07 -2.47
C TYR A 70 -10.90 6.64 -3.88
N SER A 71 -12.08 6.39 -4.47
CA SER A 71 -12.40 6.79 -5.84
C SER A 71 -13.26 8.07 -5.91
N ASP A 72 -13.81 8.52 -4.78
CA ASP A 72 -14.80 9.60 -4.74
C ASP A 72 -14.15 10.98 -4.84
N LYS A 73 -14.41 11.68 -5.95
CA LYS A 73 -13.82 12.98 -6.23
C LYS A 73 -14.42 14.12 -5.42
N ARG A 74 -15.59 13.91 -4.78
CA ARG A 74 -16.23 14.91 -3.92
C ARG A 74 -15.33 15.32 -2.75
N PHE A 75 -14.32 14.51 -2.42
CA PHE A 75 -13.36 14.78 -1.36
C PHE A 75 -12.17 15.65 -1.78
N SER A 76 -12.23 16.28 -2.96
CA SER A 76 -11.35 17.38 -3.34
C SER A 76 -12.12 18.70 -3.38
N SER A 77 -11.43 19.80 -3.10
CA SER A 77 -12.03 21.13 -2.98
C SER A 77 -12.69 21.65 -4.26
N ASP A 78 -12.28 21.15 -5.44
CA ASP A 78 -12.89 21.48 -6.74
C ASP A 78 -13.65 20.30 -7.37
N GLY A 79 -13.75 19.16 -6.68
CA GLY A 79 -14.45 17.97 -7.14
C GLY A 79 -13.76 17.22 -8.29
N THR A 80 -12.48 17.50 -8.59
CA THR A 80 -11.78 16.92 -9.75
C THR A 80 -10.85 15.75 -9.43
N VAL A 81 -10.41 15.62 -8.17
CA VAL A 81 -9.37 14.68 -7.70
C VAL A 81 -9.92 13.70 -6.66
N SER A 82 -9.43 12.46 -6.74
CA SER A 82 -9.54 11.42 -5.72
C SER A 82 -8.20 10.68 -5.59
N CYS A 83 -8.04 9.79 -4.62
CA CYS A 83 -6.84 8.94 -4.50
C CYS A 83 -6.55 8.21 -5.82
N ALA A 84 -7.59 7.65 -6.45
CA ALA A 84 -7.51 6.97 -7.74
C ALA A 84 -7.06 7.85 -8.92
N THR A 85 -7.04 9.19 -8.76
CA THR A 85 -6.55 10.10 -9.81
C THR A 85 -5.03 10.04 -9.94
N CYS A 86 -4.31 9.94 -8.82
CA CYS A 86 -2.84 9.84 -8.79
C CYS A 86 -2.36 8.39 -8.66
N HIS A 87 -3.16 7.52 -8.04
CA HIS A 87 -2.85 6.12 -7.80
C HIS A 87 -3.81 5.22 -8.58
N LYS A 88 -3.66 5.19 -9.91
CA LYS A 88 -4.61 4.58 -10.85
C LYS A 88 -4.52 3.05 -10.85
N PRO A 89 -5.60 2.31 -10.56
CA PRO A 89 -5.58 0.84 -10.53
C PRO A 89 -5.05 0.20 -11.84
N GLU A 90 -5.44 0.74 -12.99
CA GLU A 90 -5.05 0.25 -14.31
C GLU A 90 -3.58 0.56 -14.69
N GLN A 91 -2.88 1.35 -13.88
CA GLN A 91 -1.48 1.71 -14.07
C GLN A 91 -0.60 1.28 -12.89
N ALA A 92 -0.91 0.14 -12.26
CA ALA A 92 -0.18 -0.36 -11.10
C ALA A 92 -0.16 0.66 -9.93
N PHE A 93 -1.28 1.35 -9.74
CA PHE A 93 -1.50 2.32 -8.66
C PHE A 93 -0.51 3.51 -8.65
N VAL A 94 -0.08 3.94 -9.84
CA VAL A 94 0.63 5.21 -10.09
C VAL A 94 -0.07 5.99 -11.22
N ASP A 95 0.39 7.21 -11.53
CA ASP A 95 -0.17 8.04 -12.62
C ASP A 95 0.75 8.19 -13.84
N LYS A 96 1.96 7.62 -13.76
CA LYS A 96 3.01 7.71 -14.81
C LYS A 96 3.55 9.12 -15.05
N LEU A 97 3.40 10.02 -14.09
CA LEU A 97 3.93 11.38 -14.16
C LEU A 97 5.20 11.52 -13.31
N LYS A 98 6.04 12.50 -13.68
CA LYS A 98 7.20 12.88 -12.86
C LYS A 98 6.76 13.30 -11.46
N VAL A 99 5.78 14.20 -11.41
CA VAL A 99 5.06 14.63 -10.23
C VAL A 99 3.57 14.69 -10.58
N SER A 100 2.72 14.31 -9.64
CA SER A 100 1.28 14.23 -9.86
C SER A 100 0.63 15.59 -10.01
N ARG A 101 -0.55 15.60 -10.65
CA ARG A 101 -1.42 16.78 -10.76
C ARG A 101 -2.63 16.63 -9.85
N GLY A 102 -2.76 17.53 -8.89
CA GLY A 102 -3.94 17.64 -8.04
C GLY A 102 -4.94 18.67 -8.56
N ILE A 103 -5.70 19.26 -7.63
CA ILE A 103 -6.72 20.27 -7.91
C ILE A 103 -6.15 21.41 -8.77
N LYS A 104 -6.99 21.99 -9.63
CA LYS A 104 -6.59 23.08 -10.54
C LYS A 104 -5.33 22.78 -11.38
N ASN A 105 -5.00 21.50 -11.61
CA ASN A 105 -3.75 21.04 -12.24
C ASN A 105 -2.46 21.47 -11.54
N LEU A 106 -2.53 21.83 -10.24
CA LEU A 106 -1.33 22.10 -9.45
C LEU A 106 -0.49 20.83 -9.33
N THR A 107 0.83 20.99 -9.26
CA THR A 107 1.77 19.87 -9.14
C THR A 107 2.50 19.92 -7.81
N GLY A 108 2.66 18.76 -7.18
CA GLY A 108 3.55 18.60 -6.03
C GLY A 108 5.03 18.55 -6.42
N THR A 109 5.89 18.26 -5.43
CA THR A 109 7.35 18.18 -5.59
C THR A 109 7.87 16.74 -5.71
N ARG A 110 7.04 15.73 -5.43
CA ARG A 110 7.43 14.31 -5.40
C ARG A 110 6.62 13.47 -6.38
N ASN A 111 7.25 12.40 -6.85
CA ASN A 111 6.60 11.33 -7.60
C ASN A 111 5.64 10.57 -6.66
N ALA A 112 4.44 10.26 -7.14
CA ALA A 112 3.48 9.44 -6.39
C ALA A 112 3.92 7.97 -6.44
N PRO A 113 4.30 7.36 -5.29
CA PRO A 113 4.68 5.96 -5.26
C PRO A 113 3.46 5.05 -5.48
N THR A 114 3.69 3.79 -5.85
CA THR A 114 2.60 2.82 -5.97
C THR A 114 1.97 2.50 -4.61
N VAL A 115 0.66 2.24 -4.60
CA VAL A 115 -0.07 1.66 -3.44
C VAL A 115 0.15 0.14 -3.35
N LEU A 116 0.62 -0.50 -4.43
CA LEU A 116 0.91 -1.95 -4.44
C LEU A 116 1.86 -2.32 -3.31
N ASN A 117 1.41 -3.23 -2.45
CA ASN A 117 2.16 -3.76 -1.31
C ASN A 117 2.53 -2.69 -0.26
N ALA A 118 1.96 -1.48 -0.29
CA ALA A 118 2.27 -0.41 0.66
C ALA A 118 1.91 -0.76 2.12
N ALA A 119 0.98 -1.70 2.30
CA ALA A 119 0.61 -2.27 3.59
C ALA A 119 1.77 -2.94 4.34
N TYR A 120 2.82 -3.38 3.64
CA TYR A 120 3.98 -4.02 4.27
C TYR A 120 5.02 -3.03 4.79
N TYR A 121 4.93 -1.74 4.45
CA TYR A 121 5.91 -0.75 4.90
C TYR A 121 5.68 -0.33 6.36
N LYS A 122 6.78 -0.14 7.10
CA LYS A 122 6.73 0.36 8.49
C LYS A 122 6.42 1.85 8.59
N THR A 123 6.71 2.59 7.54
CA THR A 123 6.40 4.02 7.43
C THR A 123 5.92 4.34 6.01
N GLN A 124 5.07 5.35 5.90
CA GLN A 124 4.46 5.81 4.67
C GLN A 124 5.04 7.16 4.23
N PHE A 125 4.87 7.47 2.94
CA PHE A 125 5.58 8.53 2.22
C PHE A 125 7.09 8.30 2.05
N TRP A 126 7.70 9.08 1.15
CA TRP A 126 9.13 9.03 0.85
C TRP A 126 10.03 9.41 2.04
N ASP A 127 9.56 10.27 2.94
CA ASP A 127 10.26 10.70 4.16
C ASP A 127 9.77 9.97 5.42
N GLY A 128 8.83 9.04 5.28
CA GLY A 128 8.33 8.23 6.40
C GLY A 128 7.55 9.03 7.46
N ARG A 129 6.98 10.20 7.12
CA ARG A 129 6.31 11.09 8.09
C ARG A 129 5.04 10.52 8.75
N ARG A 130 4.57 9.36 8.27
CA ARG A 130 3.47 8.58 8.86
C ARG A 130 3.92 7.16 9.11
N ASN A 131 3.40 6.55 10.19
CA ASN A 131 3.75 5.19 10.61
C ASN A 131 2.83 4.12 10.01
N ASP A 132 1.72 4.52 9.40
CA ASP A 132 0.67 3.62 8.94
C ASP A 132 -0.16 4.25 7.81
N LEU A 133 -0.97 3.41 7.16
CA LEU A 133 -1.88 3.81 6.07
C LEU A 133 -3.02 4.69 6.58
N GLU A 134 -3.51 4.43 7.79
CA GLU A 134 -4.55 5.21 8.44
C GLU A 134 -4.13 6.68 8.62
N GLY A 135 -2.92 6.93 9.09
CA GLY A 135 -2.39 8.28 9.23
C GLY A 135 -2.08 8.90 7.86
N GLN A 136 -1.52 8.12 6.93
CA GLN A 136 -1.19 8.57 5.58
C GLN A 136 -2.43 9.07 4.83
N SER A 137 -3.52 8.30 4.83
CA SER A 137 -4.72 8.60 4.02
C SER A 137 -5.44 9.90 4.41
N LYS A 138 -5.11 10.48 5.57
CA LYS A 138 -5.67 11.76 6.03
C LYS A 138 -4.99 12.97 5.42
N ASP A 139 -3.68 12.90 5.18
CA ASP A 139 -2.89 14.09 4.81
C ASP A 139 -3.22 14.60 3.40
N PRO A 140 -3.31 13.75 2.35
CA PRO A 140 -3.56 14.23 0.99
C PRO A 140 -4.89 14.96 0.78
N LEU A 141 -5.85 14.72 1.68
CA LEU A 141 -7.16 15.37 1.67
C LEU A 141 -7.04 16.88 1.94
N LEU A 142 -6.07 17.29 2.74
CA LEU A 142 -5.87 18.70 3.12
C LEU A 142 -4.81 19.40 2.25
N ASN A 143 -3.91 18.64 1.64
CA ASN A 143 -2.80 19.24 0.91
C ASN A 143 -3.27 20.11 -0.27
N PRO A 144 -2.89 21.39 -0.35
CA PRO A 144 -3.43 22.34 -1.32
C PRO A 144 -3.04 22.06 -2.78
N VAL A 145 -2.03 21.21 -3.03
CA VAL A 145 -1.67 20.77 -4.39
C VAL A 145 -2.13 19.35 -4.71
N GLU A 146 -2.83 18.69 -3.79
CA GLU A 146 -3.48 17.38 -3.99
C GLU A 146 -5.00 17.52 -4.01
N HIS A 147 -5.70 17.33 -2.88
CA HIS A 147 -7.17 17.50 -2.78
C HIS A 147 -7.59 18.89 -2.30
N GLY A 148 -6.77 19.54 -1.45
CA GLY A 148 -6.90 20.92 -1.01
C GLY A 148 -8.15 21.30 -0.21
N LEU A 149 -8.74 20.37 0.55
CA LEU A 149 -9.77 20.74 1.52
C LEU A 149 -9.17 21.61 2.63
N SER A 150 -9.92 22.59 3.14
CA SER A 150 -9.47 23.44 4.25
C SER A 150 -9.46 22.71 5.59
N SER A 151 -10.31 21.70 5.74
CA SER A 151 -10.40 20.86 6.94
C SER A 151 -11.00 19.49 6.62
N HIS A 152 -10.76 18.50 7.48
CA HIS A 152 -11.43 17.20 7.35
C HIS A 152 -12.94 17.31 7.59
N ASP A 153 -13.40 18.34 8.29
CA ASP A 153 -14.84 18.57 8.51
C ASP A 153 -15.61 18.78 7.21
N ASP A 154 -14.97 19.33 6.18
CA ASP A 154 -15.61 19.53 4.88
C ASP A 154 -15.90 18.19 4.20
N LEU A 155 -14.99 17.21 4.31
CA LEU A 155 -15.24 15.83 3.89
C LEU A 155 -16.35 15.20 4.72
N ILE A 156 -16.33 15.39 6.04
CA ILE A 156 -17.32 14.78 6.94
C ILE A 156 -18.73 15.31 6.66
N LYS A 157 -18.89 16.58 6.29
CA LYS A 157 -20.18 17.13 5.84
C LYS A 157 -20.70 16.38 4.61
N ILE A 158 -19.84 16.07 3.64
CA ILE A 158 -20.21 15.31 2.44
C ILE A 158 -20.63 13.89 2.82
N VAL A 159 -19.85 13.22 3.66
CA VAL A 159 -20.13 11.85 4.13
C VAL A 159 -21.46 11.79 4.89
N LYS A 160 -21.73 12.76 5.77
CA LYS A 160 -22.97 12.81 6.56
C LYS A 160 -24.20 13.18 5.73
N ALA A 161 -24.02 13.92 4.63
CA ALA A 161 -25.11 14.29 3.72
C ALA A 161 -25.52 13.17 2.75
N ASP A 162 -24.71 12.12 2.61
CA ASP A 162 -24.95 11.01 1.69
C ASP A 162 -25.57 9.80 2.44
N PRO A 163 -26.85 9.45 2.15
CA PRO A 163 -27.54 8.34 2.82
C PRO A 163 -26.85 6.98 2.64
N GLU A 164 -26.14 6.78 1.52
CA GLU A 164 -25.43 5.53 1.28
C GLU A 164 -24.19 5.44 2.17
N TYR A 165 -23.43 6.53 2.29
CA TYR A 165 -22.28 6.56 3.20
C TYR A 165 -22.70 6.36 4.64
N THR A 166 -23.68 7.12 5.13
CA THR A 166 -24.14 7.01 6.51
C THR A 166 -24.63 5.59 6.85
N SER A 167 -25.34 4.94 5.92
CA SER A 167 -25.73 3.53 6.04
C SER A 167 -24.51 2.60 6.13
N LYS A 168 -23.53 2.75 5.22
CA LYS A 168 -22.29 1.94 5.23
C LYS A 168 -21.45 2.15 6.49
N PHE A 169 -21.30 3.38 6.98
CA PHE A 169 -20.58 3.66 8.22
C PHE A 169 -21.28 3.04 9.44
N LYS A 170 -22.62 3.04 9.48
CA LYS A 170 -23.39 2.35 10.51
C LYS A 170 -23.17 0.84 10.46
N THR A 171 -23.18 0.22 9.28
CA THR A 171 -22.90 -1.21 9.12
C THR A 171 -21.48 -1.58 9.54
N VAL A 172 -20.48 -0.82 9.09
CA VAL A 172 -19.06 -1.16 9.29
C VAL A 172 -18.57 -0.87 10.70
N PHE A 173 -19.01 0.22 11.32
CA PHE A 173 -18.48 0.70 12.60
C PHE A 173 -19.51 0.67 13.74
N GLY A 174 -20.78 0.40 13.45
CA GLY A 174 -21.84 0.43 14.48
C GLY A 174 -22.12 1.83 15.03
N ILE A 175 -21.79 2.89 14.28
CA ILE A 175 -21.90 4.28 14.72
C ILE A 175 -23.08 5.00 14.06
N ASP A 176 -23.66 5.95 14.78
CA ASP A 176 -24.64 6.87 14.23
C ASP A 176 -23.99 7.88 13.27
N PRO A 177 -24.73 8.42 12.28
CA PRO A 177 -24.20 9.39 11.32
C PRO A 177 -23.48 10.57 11.97
N ASP A 178 -23.99 11.07 13.09
CA ASP A 178 -23.39 12.21 13.79
C ASP A 178 -22.04 11.90 14.43
N SER A 179 -21.73 10.62 14.67
CA SER A 179 -20.48 10.12 15.24
C SER A 179 -19.40 9.82 14.21
N ILE A 180 -19.70 9.94 12.91
CA ILE A 180 -18.70 9.76 11.85
C ILE A 180 -17.62 10.85 11.97
N ARG A 181 -16.35 10.43 11.88
CA ARG A 181 -15.13 11.26 12.02
C ARG A 181 -14.10 10.82 10.99
N ILE A 182 -13.08 11.66 10.76
CA ILE A 182 -12.00 11.37 9.81
C ILE A 182 -11.30 10.03 10.08
N ASP A 183 -11.18 9.64 11.35
CA ASP A 183 -10.56 8.36 11.71
C ASP A 183 -11.31 7.16 11.13
N HIS A 184 -12.65 7.20 11.09
CA HIS A 184 -13.44 6.13 10.48
C HIS A 184 -13.25 6.06 8.96
N VAL A 185 -13.13 7.23 8.31
CA VAL A 185 -12.85 7.33 6.87
C VAL A 185 -11.47 6.73 6.57
N ALA A 186 -10.46 7.12 7.33
CA ALA A 186 -9.10 6.61 7.21
C ALA A 186 -9.00 5.10 7.45
N LEU A 187 -9.69 4.57 8.46
CA LEU A 187 -9.75 3.13 8.74
C LEU A 187 -10.33 2.34 7.56
N ALA A 188 -11.35 2.89 6.89
CA ALA A 188 -11.97 2.28 5.71
C ALA A 188 -11.02 2.32 4.50
N ILE A 189 -10.45 3.50 4.16
CA ILE A 189 -9.49 3.64 3.05
C ILE A 189 -8.29 2.70 3.25
N ALA A 190 -7.68 2.73 4.43
CA ALA A 190 -6.54 1.87 4.75
C ALA A 190 -6.88 0.37 4.71
N SER A 191 -8.15 0.00 4.93
CA SER A 191 -8.59 -1.40 4.75
C SER A 191 -8.63 -1.79 3.28
N PHE A 192 -9.13 -0.91 2.42
CA PHE A 192 -9.06 -1.12 0.98
C PHE A 192 -7.61 -1.20 0.49
N GLU A 193 -6.72 -0.29 0.90
CA GLU A 193 -5.30 -0.29 0.49
C GLU A 193 -4.58 -1.58 0.91
N ARG A 194 -4.97 -2.19 2.03
CA ARG A 194 -4.46 -3.51 2.47
C ARG A 194 -4.85 -4.67 1.57
N THR A 195 -5.80 -4.47 0.65
CA THR A 195 -6.13 -5.47 -0.38
C THR A 195 -5.31 -5.32 -1.65
N ILE A 196 -4.55 -4.22 -1.77
CA ILE A 196 -3.77 -3.88 -2.97
C ILE A 196 -2.41 -4.59 -2.91
N ILE A 197 -2.48 -5.92 -2.94
CA ILE A 197 -1.36 -6.84 -2.71
C ILE A 197 -1.05 -7.61 -4.00
N SER A 198 0.23 -7.76 -4.30
CA SER A 198 0.69 -8.42 -5.52
C SER A 198 2.02 -9.12 -5.30
N GLY A 199 2.03 -10.44 -5.51
CA GLY A 199 3.20 -11.33 -5.40
C GLY A 199 3.18 -12.40 -6.49
N ASN A 200 3.78 -13.57 -6.23
CA ASN A 200 3.88 -14.66 -7.22
C ASN A 200 4.57 -14.27 -8.55
N SER A 201 5.46 -13.28 -8.50
CA SER A 201 6.29 -12.86 -9.64
C SER A 201 7.17 -14.02 -10.14
N PRO A 202 7.72 -13.95 -11.36
CA PRO A 202 8.76 -14.87 -11.82
C PRO A 202 9.90 -15.08 -10.81
N PHE A 203 10.35 -14.02 -10.13
CA PHE A 203 11.31 -14.13 -9.04
C PHE A 203 10.78 -14.97 -7.87
N ASP A 204 9.54 -14.73 -7.43
CA ASP A 204 8.97 -15.46 -6.29
C ASP A 204 8.88 -16.96 -6.56
N ARG A 205 8.42 -17.32 -7.76
CA ARG A 205 8.34 -18.71 -8.24
C ARG A 205 9.70 -19.38 -8.31
N TYR A 206 10.72 -18.68 -8.79
CA TYR A 206 12.09 -19.20 -8.81
C TYR A 206 12.68 -19.35 -7.39
N ARG A 207 12.68 -18.27 -6.61
CA ARG A 207 13.42 -18.19 -5.34
C ARG A 207 12.76 -18.95 -4.20
N PHE A 208 11.43 -18.86 -4.12
CA PHE A 208 10.63 -19.43 -3.02
C PHE A 208 9.85 -20.66 -3.49
N GLY A 209 9.31 -20.63 -4.71
CA GLY A 209 8.60 -21.77 -5.32
C GLY A 209 9.50 -22.88 -5.89
N LYS A 210 10.81 -22.63 -6.02
CA LYS A 210 11.81 -23.56 -6.58
C LYS A 210 11.54 -23.96 -8.04
N GLU A 211 10.83 -23.12 -8.78
CA GLU A 211 10.61 -23.29 -10.22
C GLU A 211 11.83 -22.78 -11.02
N GLU A 212 12.76 -23.67 -11.35
CA GLU A 212 14.03 -23.30 -12.00
C GLU A 212 13.84 -22.49 -13.31
N LYS A 213 12.79 -22.78 -14.07
CA LYS A 213 12.47 -22.13 -15.35
C LYS A 213 11.64 -20.85 -15.21
N ALA A 214 11.33 -20.42 -14.00
CA ALA A 214 10.55 -19.19 -13.80
C ALA A 214 11.36 -17.93 -14.12
N LEU A 215 12.70 -17.98 -14.02
CA LEU A 215 13.60 -16.90 -14.46
C LEU A 215 14.34 -17.26 -15.74
N SER A 216 14.64 -16.24 -16.55
CA SER A 216 15.58 -16.37 -17.66
C SER A 216 17.01 -16.43 -17.13
N GLU A 217 17.95 -16.96 -17.93
CA GLU A 217 19.38 -16.97 -17.58
C GLU A 217 19.93 -15.57 -17.29
N SER A 218 19.45 -14.55 -18.02
CA SER A 218 19.83 -13.15 -17.79
C SER A 218 19.34 -12.64 -16.44
N ALA A 219 18.09 -12.94 -16.06
CA ALA A 219 17.57 -12.57 -14.75
C ALA A 219 18.26 -13.32 -13.61
N ILE A 220 18.71 -14.57 -13.81
CA ILE A 220 19.50 -15.33 -12.83
C ILE A 220 20.87 -14.66 -12.62
N ARG A 221 21.57 -14.29 -13.70
CA ARG A 221 22.82 -13.51 -13.58
C ARG A 221 22.59 -12.16 -12.89
N GLY A 222 21.48 -11.49 -13.20
CA GLY A 222 21.06 -10.26 -12.55
C GLY A 222 20.83 -10.42 -11.05
N LEU A 223 20.17 -11.49 -10.62
CA LEU A 223 19.97 -11.82 -9.20
C LEU A 223 21.31 -12.05 -8.48
N ASN A 224 22.25 -12.76 -9.12
CA ASN A 224 23.59 -12.98 -8.53
C ASN A 224 24.37 -11.67 -8.39
N LEU A 225 24.26 -10.75 -9.36
CA LEU A 225 24.84 -9.41 -9.26
C LEU A 225 24.19 -8.60 -8.15
N TYR A 226 22.86 -8.61 -8.09
CA TYR A 226 22.04 -7.91 -7.09
C TYR A 226 22.43 -8.29 -5.66
N MET A 227 22.64 -9.59 -5.41
CA MET A 227 23.05 -10.12 -4.11
C MET A 227 24.57 -10.01 -3.86
N GLY A 228 25.37 -9.94 -4.93
CA GLY A 228 26.83 -9.90 -4.85
C GLY A 228 27.40 -8.54 -5.20
N LYS A 229 28.05 -8.46 -6.36
CA LYS A 229 28.86 -7.30 -6.80
C LYS A 229 28.10 -5.97 -6.73
N ALA A 230 26.84 -5.93 -7.13
CA ALA A 230 26.04 -4.71 -7.16
C ALA A 230 25.51 -4.29 -5.78
N ARG A 231 25.48 -5.21 -4.80
CA ARG A 231 25.14 -4.95 -3.39
C ARG A 231 23.76 -4.31 -3.17
N CYS A 232 22.84 -4.48 -4.13
CA CYS A 232 21.51 -3.91 -4.05
C CYS A 232 20.73 -4.48 -2.85
N GLN A 233 20.99 -5.73 -2.49
CA GLN A 233 20.33 -6.39 -1.36
C GLN A 233 20.62 -5.75 0.02
N ASP A 234 21.69 -4.95 0.14
CA ASP A 234 22.09 -4.33 1.40
C ASP A 234 21.03 -3.35 1.92
N CYS A 235 20.24 -2.76 1.01
CA CYS A 235 19.09 -1.91 1.33
C CYS A 235 17.77 -2.54 0.84
N HIS A 236 17.78 -3.16 -0.35
CA HIS A 236 16.59 -3.79 -0.92
C HIS A 236 16.56 -5.30 -0.58
N THR A 237 16.19 -5.61 0.66
CA THR A 237 16.44 -6.94 1.24
C THR A 237 15.65 -8.09 0.59
N ILE A 238 16.30 -9.25 0.48
CA ILE A 238 15.68 -10.54 0.15
C ILE A 238 15.76 -11.43 1.38
N GLY A 239 14.61 -11.81 1.94
CA GLY A 239 14.53 -12.70 3.09
C GLY A 239 14.61 -14.18 2.71
N GLU A 240 14.48 -15.04 3.71
CA GLU A 240 14.55 -16.49 3.53
C GLU A 240 13.34 -17.04 2.77
N THR A 241 12.14 -16.57 3.14
CA THR A 241 10.84 -17.07 2.67
C THR A 241 10.02 -16.04 1.88
N TYR A 242 10.39 -14.76 1.95
CA TYR A 242 9.72 -13.67 1.23
C TYR A 242 10.70 -12.53 0.92
N ALA A 243 10.29 -11.58 0.07
CA ALA A 243 11.06 -10.35 -0.18
C ALA A 243 10.12 -9.18 -0.47
N ILE A 244 10.13 -8.13 0.36
CA ILE A 244 9.46 -6.84 0.04
C ILE A 244 10.45 -5.88 -0.64
N PHE A 245 11.74 -6.24 -0.68
CA PHE A 245 12.82 -5.46 -1.32
C PHE A 245 13.00 -4.08 -0.70
N THR A 246 12.95 -4.01 0.63
CA THR A 246 13.24 -2.81 1.41
C THR A 246 13.80 -3.20 2.76
N ASP A 247 14.58 -2.33 3.37
CA ASP A 247 15.03 -2.41 4.76
C ASP A 247 14.21 -1.50 5.68
N ASP A 248 13.21 -0.78 5.14
CA ASP A 248 12.44 0.28 5.78
C ASP A 248 13.32 1.40 6.40
N LYS A 249 14.56 1.55 5.96
CA LYS A 249 15.47 2.62 6.39
C LYS A 249 15.49 3.77 5.39
N PHE A 250 16.24 4.81 5.74
CA PHE A 250 16.38 6.03 4.96
C PHE A 250 17.83 6.17 4.49
N HIS A 251 18.02 6.40 3.19
CA HIS A 251 19.34 6.53 2.58
C HIS A 251 19.38 7.73 1.65
N ASN A 252 20.54 8.39 1.58
CA ASN A 252 20.82 9.52 0.71
C ASN A 252 21.57 9.00 -0.53
N LEU A 253 20.90 9.08 -1.68
CA LEU A 253 21.47 8.78 -3.00
C LEU A 253 22.02 10.05 -3.70
N GLY A 254 21.80 11.22 -3.10
CA GLY A 254 22.17 12.53 -3.60
C GLY A 254 21.24 13.15 -4.64
N VAL A 255 20.25 12.39 -5.12
CA VAL A 255 19.24 12.88 -6.07
C VAL A 255 18.56 14.11 -5.49
N GLY A 256 18.58 15.22 -6.23
CA GLY A 256 17.97 16.48 -5.83
C GLY A 256 18.76 17.32 -4.82
N PHE A 257 19.78 16.76 -4.16
CA PHE A 257 20.55 17.44 -3.10
C PHE A 257 21.24 18.73 -3.58
N LYS A 258 21.67 18.77 -4.85
CA LYS A 258 22.26 19.98 -5.46
C LYS A 258 21.36 21.21 -5.41
N ARG A 259 20.03 21.02 -5.30
CA ARG A 259 19.07 22.13 -5.20
C ARG A 259 19.15 22.85 -3.86
N ILE A 260 19.41 22.11 -2.78
CA ILE A 260 19.47 22.67 -1.42
C ILE A 260 20.89 23.02 -0.98
N GLN A 261 21.92 22.40 -1.57
CA GLN A 261 23.31 22.58 -1.18
C GLN A 261 23.77 24.05 -1.07
N PRO A 262 23.43 24.96 -2.00
CA PRO A 262 23.85 26.37 -1.91
C PRO A 262 23.22 27.14 -0.75
N LYS A 263 22.10 26.66 -0.21
CA LYS A 263 21.31 27.32 0.84
C LYS A 263 21.28 26.53 2.15
N LEU A 264 22.06 25.46 2.24
CA LEU A 264 21.93 24.49 3.32
C LEU A 264 22.09 25.15 4.69
N GLU A 265 23.08 26.02 4.87
CA GLU A 265 23.29 26.76 6.13
C GLU A 265 22.08 27.62 6.52
N GLU A 266 21.44 28.28 5.55
CA GLU A 266 20.24 29.08 5.81
C GLU A 266 19.06 28.19 6.23
N ILE A 267 18.88 27.07 5.56
CA ILE A 267 17.80 26.10 5.84
C ILE A 267 17.99 25.50 7.24
N LEU A 268 19.22 25.07 7.57
CA LEU A 268 19.54 24.50 8.89
C LEU A 268 19.33 25.53 10.00
N ARG A 269 19.72 26.80 9.79
CA ARG A 269 19.46 27.89 10.74
C ARG A 269 17.96 28.08 10.97
N LYS A 270 17.15 28.17 9.90
CA LYS A 270 15.68 28.32 10.01
C LYS A 270 15.05 27.13 10.74
N LYS A 271 15.52 25.91 10.48
CA LYS A 271 15.03 24.69 11.14
C LYS A 271 15.38 24.69 12.64
N ALA A 272 16.58 25.14 13.01
CA ALA A 272 16.97 25.31 14.40
C ALA A 272 16.11 26.37 15.12
N GLU A 273 15.81 27.49 14.46
CA GLU A 273 14.92 28.55 14.98
C GLU A 273 13.49 28.05 15.20
N SER A 274 13.01 27.13 14.36
CA SER A 274 11.71 26.45 14.56
C SER A 274 11.78 25.29 15.57
N LYS A 275 12.88 25.18 16.34
CA LYS A 275 13.14 24.09 17.30
C LYS A 275 13.01 22.70 16.67
N ASN A 276 13.45 22.56 15.42
CA ASN A 276 13.35 21.33 14.64
C ASN A 276 11.90 20.80 14.51
N SER A 277 10.91 21.69 14.58
CA SER A 277 9.51 21.31 14.37
C SER A 277 9.36 20.65 13.00
N PRO A 278 8.61 19.53 12.88
CA PRO A 278 8.39 18.86 11.60
C PRO A 278 7.85 19.81 10.55
N THR A 279 8.39 19.72 9.34
CA THR A 279 7.88 20.46 8.18
C THR A 279 6.50 19.92 7.83
N SER A 280 5.55 20.82 7.52
CA SER A 280 4.18 20.42 7.21
C SER A 280 4.11 19.65 5.88
N ASP A 281 3.06 18.84 5.74
CA ASP A 281 2.76 18.12 4.50
C ASP A 281 2.58 19.08 3.31
N GLU A 282 1.90 20.20 3.54
CA GLU A 282 1.78 21.30 2.58
C GLU A 282 3.14 21.82 2.12
N GLU A 283 4.03 22.17 3.05
CA GLU A 283 5.34 22.73 2.71
C GLU A 283 6.20 21.71 1.95
N ILE A 284 6.15 20.43 2.33
CA ILE A 284 6.87 19.35 1.61
C ILE A 284 6.43 19.28 0.14
N LEU A 285 5.14 19.41 -0.17
CA LEU A 285 4.64 19.31 -1.55
C LEU A 285 4.60 20.63 -2.32
N THR A 286 4.73 21.77 -1.67
CA THR A 286 4.71 23.11 -2.33
C THR A 286 6.08 23.76 -2.42
N ASN A 287 7.06 23.34 -1.61
CA ASN A 287 8.41 23.86 -1.59
C ASN A 287 9.42 22.77 -1.94
N LEU A 288 10.11 22.94 -3.08
CA LEU A 288 11.08 21.97 -3.54
C LEU A 288 12.28 21.85 -2.58
N GLU A 289 12.76 22.95 -2.00
CA GLU A 289 13.88 22.91 -1.04
C GLU A 289 13.52 22.08 0.19
N SER A 290 12.33 22.31 0.75
CA SER A 290 11.83 21.54 1.90
C SER A 290 11.59 20.06 1.53
N SER A 291 11.17 19.78 0.29
CA SER A 291 11.00 18.41 -0.21
C SER A 291 12.31 17.62 -0.25
N GLU A 292 13.40 18.26 -0.72
CA GLU A 292 14.73 17.63 -0.86
C GLU A 292 15.44 17.37 0.48
N LEU A 293 14.95 17.96 1.57
CA LEU A 293 15.45 17.63 2.91
C LEU A 293 15.17 16.16 3.29
N GLY A 294 14.19 15.53 2.65
CA GLY A 294 13.83 14.13 2.89
C GLY A 294 13.41 13.92 4.35
N ARG A 295 13.95 12.88 4.99
CA ARG A 295 13.62 12.53 6.39
C ARG A 295 13.98 13.63 7.39
N PHE A 296 15.00 14.45 7.12
CA PHE A 296 15.34 15.61 7.98
C PHE A 296 14.18 16.60 8.13
N ALA A 297 13.32 16.72 7.12
CA ALA A 297 12.11 17.56 7.21
C ALA A 297 11.21 17.12 8.37
N VAL A 298 11.22 15.82 8.69
CA VAL A 298 10.42 15.18 9.75
C VAL A 298 11.15 15.17 11.08
N THR A 299 12.43 14.82 11.10
CA THR A 299 13.18 14.51 12.34
C THR A 299 14.02 15.66 12.86
N GLY A 300 14.51 16.54 11.96
CA GLY A 300 15.51 17.57 12.28
C GLY A 300 16.88 17.01 12.68
N ILE A 301 17.16 15.72 12.45
CA ILE A 301 18.43 15.06 12.78
C ILE A 301 19.36 15.14 11.57
N SER A 302 20.56 15.69 11.72
CA SER A 302 21.51 15.95 10.61
C SER A 302 21.81 14.74 9.74
N GLU A 303 21.88 13.56 10.32
CA GLU A 303 22.15 12.29 9.66
C GLU A 303 21.03 11.89 8.69
N ASP A 304 19.83 12.42 8.87
CA ASP A 304 18.66 12.17 8.01
C ASP A 304 18.60 13.14 6.81
N LEU A 305 19.56 14.06 6.67
CA LEU A 305 19.53 15.09 5.63
C LEU A 305 19.64 14.49 4.22
N GLY A 306 18.61 14.76 3.41
CA GLY A 306 18.52 14.26 2.04
C GLY A 306 18.32 12.73 1.96
N THR A 307 17.98 12.09 3.08
CA THR A 307 17.69 10.65 3.09
C THR A 307 16.21 10.41 2.77
N PHE A 308 15.96 9.35 2.01
CA PHE A 308 14.61 8.91 1.66
C PHE A 308 14.45 7.42 1.94
N LYS A 309 13.21 7.02 2.26
CA LYS A 309 12.85 5.65 2.56
C LYS A 309 13.21 4.76 1.37
N THR A 310 13.87 3.64 1.62
CA THR A 310 14.09 2.60 0.59
C THR A 310 12.74 2.11 0.04
N PRO A 311 12.37 2.40 -1.21
CA PRO A 311 11.12 1.90 -1.77
C PRO A 311 11.22 0.38 -2.01
N GLY A 312 10.11 -0.34 -1.91
CA GLY A 312 10.03 -1.71 -2.40
C GLY A 312 10.23 -1.76 -3.92
N LEU A 313 10.81 -2.86 -4.41
CA LEU A 313 11.07 -3.08 -5.85
C LEU A 313 10.05 -3.99 -6.53
N ARG A 314 9.04 -4.47 -5.81
CA ARG A 314 7.95 -5.26 -6.41
C ARG A 314 7.24 -4.42 -7.45
N ASN A 315 7.01 -4.99 -8.63
CA ASN A 315 6.37 -4.32 -9.76
C ASN A 315 7.09 -3.04 -10.25
N ILE A 316 8.39 -2.86 -9.95
CA ILE A 316 9.14 -1.65 -10.31
C ILE A 316 9.12 -1.35 -11.81
N ALA A 317 9.09 -2.38 -12.67
CA ALA A 317 9.00 -2.19 -14.12
C ALA A 317 7.68 -1.53 -14.57
N LEU A 318 6.67 -1.49 -13.70
CA LEU A 318 5.36 -0.90 -13.94
C LEU A 318 5.16 0.45 -13.26
N THR A 319 6.17 1.06 -12.64
CA THR A 319 5.99 2.26 -11.81
C THR A 319 6.87 3.44 -12.19
N SER A 320 7.44 3.44 -13.41
CA SER A 320 8.13 4.62 -13.94
C SER A 320 7.26 5.90 -13.93
N PRO A 321 7.87 7.10 -13.82
CA PRO A 321 9.30 7.37 -13.59
C PRO A 321 9.75 7.08 -12.14
N TYR A 322 11.07 7.12 -11.91
CA TYR A 322 11.71 6.64 -10.68
C TYR A 322 12.36 7.76 -9.86
N MET A 323 12.76 7.40 -8.63
CA MET A 323 13.22 8.29 -7.55
C MET A 323 12.07 9.07 -6.90
N HIS A 324 12.35 9.72 -5.77
CA HIS A 324 11.34 10.50 -5.05
C HIS A 324 10.81 11.69 -5.84
N ASP A 325 11.55 12.17 -6.84
CA ASP A 325 11.22 13.34 -7.66
C ASP A 325 10.86 12.97 -9.13
N GLY A 326 10.81 11.68 -9.46
CA GLY A 326 10.49 11.19 -10.80
C GLY A 326 11.53 11.59 -11.87
N SER A 327 12.76 11.91 -11.48
CA SER A 327 13.80 12.42 -12.39
C SER A 327 14.31 11.40 -13.41
N LEU A 328 14.19 10.10 -13.14
CA LEU A 328 14.70 9.04 -14.03
C LEU A 328 13.54 8.30 -14.70
N THR A 329 13.61 8.09 -16.01
CA THR A 329 12.49 7.55 -16.79
C THR A 329 12.62 6.05 -17.11
N SER A 330 13.80 5.46 -16.90
CA SER A 330 14.07 4.05 -17.23
C SER A 330 14.88 3.34 -16.13
N LEU A 331 14.75 2.01 -16.06
CA LEU A 331 15.53 1.21 -15.09
C LEU A 331 17.03 1.27 -15.41
N GLU A 332 17.39 1.41 -16.68
CA GLU A 332 18.77 1.60 -17.13
C GLU A 332 19.37 2.87 -16.51
N GLN A 333 18.63 3.99 -16.51
CA GLN A 333 19.08 5.23 -15.85
C GLN A 333 19.22 5.06 -14.34
N VAL A 334 18.34 4.29 -13.70
CA VAL A 334 18.44 3.95 -12.28
C VAL A 334 19.73 3.16 -12.01
N ILE A 335 19.99 2.11 -12.79
CA ILE A 335 21.22 1.31 -12.66
C ILE A 335 22.46 2.17 -12.92
N ASP A 336 22.43 3.07 -13.90
CA ASP A 336 23.55 3.99 -14.16
C ASP A 336 23.81 4.96 -12.99
N LEU A 337 22.76 5.45 -12.31
CA LEU A 337 22.90 6.25 -11.09
C LEU A 337 23.62 5.45 -9.99
N TYR A 338 23.21 4.21 -9.75
CA TYR A 338 23.85 3.38 -8.73
C TYR A 338 25.28 2.97 -9.12
N ASP A 339 25.53 2.65 -10.38
CA ASP A 339 26.84 2.25 -10.89
C ASP A 339 27.89 3.36 -10.75
N ARG A 340 27.49 4.64 -10.93
CA ARG A 340 28.37 5.80 -10.69
C ARG A 340 28.48 6.21 -9.21
N GLY A 341 27.79 5.53 -8.31
CA GLY A 341 27.81 5.82 -6.87
C GLY A 341 26.95 7.01 -6.46
N GLY A 342 25.76 7.16 -7.05
CA GLY A 342 24.81 8.22 -6.69
C GLY A 342 25.25 9.62 -7.16
N GLU A 343 24.74 10.65 -6.49
CA GLU A 343 25.16 12.03 -6.70
C GLU A 343 25.96 12.54 -5.49
N ALA A 344 27.25 12.76 -5.70
CA ALA A 344 28.17 13.13 -4.63
C ALA A 344 27.69 14.35 -3.84
N ASN A 345 27.60 14.20 -2.52
CA ASN A 345 27.30 15.25 -1.56
C ASN A 345 27.87 14.86 -0.16
N PRO A 346 28.01 15.81 0.78
CA PRO A 346 28.60 15.52 2.09
C PRO A 346 27.83 14.54 2.98
N PHE A 347 26.56 14.27 2.67
CA PHE A 347 25.65 13.44 3.46
C PHE A 347 25.29 12.13 2.73
N LEU A 348 25.99 11.80 1.64
CA LEU A 348 25.75 10.59 0.85
C LEU A 348 25.91 9.35 1.74
N SER A 349 24.96 8.42 1.67
CA SER A 349 25.03 7.18 2.46
C SER A 349 26.25 6.36 2.08
N SER A 350 26.99 5.86 3.07
CA SER A 350 28.30 5.21 2.90
C SER A 350 28.29 3.96 2.01
N GLY A 351 27.14 3.29 1.87
CA GLY A 351 26.97 2.15 0.98
C GLY A 351 26.98 2.53 -0.52
N ILE A 352 26.66 3.78 -0.82
CA ILE A 352 26.52 4.33 -2.18
C ILE A 352 27.90 4.74 -2.71
N ARG A 353 28.44 3.93 -3.61
CA ARG A 353 29.76 4.10 -4.22
C ARG A 353 29.79 3.44 -5.60
N PRO A 354 30.74 3.81 -6.48
CA PRO A 354 30.84 3.21 -7.81
C PRO A 354 30.92 1.68 -7.77
N LEU A 355 30.24 1.03 -8.70
CA LEU A 355 30.12 -0.45 -8.76
C LEU A 355 30.96 -1.09 -9.87
N ALA A 356 31.38 -0.30 -10.86
CA ALA A 356 32.16 -0.74 -12.03
C ALA A 356 31.48 -1.92 -12.76
N LEU A 357 30.19 -1.75 -13.06
CA LEU A 357 29.39 -2.69 -13.82
C LEU A 357 29.66 -2.55 -15.32
N SER A 358 29.92 -3.66 -15.98
CA SER A 358 29.92 -3.76 -17.45
C SER A 358 28.51 -3.56 -18.01
N GLY A 359 28.41 -3.23 -19.30
CA GLY A 359 27.11 -3.09 -19.97
C GLY A 359 26.23 -4.34 -19.86
N GLN A 360 26.83 -5.53 -19.93
CA GLN A 360 26.11 -6.79 -19.77
C GLN A 360 25.58 -6.98 -18.34
N GLU A 361 26.36 -6.65 -17.32
CA GLU A 361 25.93 -6.73 -15.92
C GLU A 361 24.75 -5.78 -15.65
N LYS A 362 24.78 -4.58 -16.23
CA LYS A 362 23.64 -3.63 -16.14
C LYS A 362 22.38 -4.19 -16.79
N ALA A 363 22.51 -4.78 -17.98
CA ALA A 363 21.39 -5.40 -18.69
C ALA A 363 20.80 -6.59 -17.91
N ASP A 364 21.65 -7.42 -17.29
CA ASP A 364 21.22 -8.55 -16.47
C ASP A 364 20.49 -8.07 -15.20
N LEU A 365 20.97 -7.01 -14.53
CA LEU A 365 20.25 -6.38 -13.41
C LEU A 365 18.87 -5.87 -13.82
N VAL A 366 18.75 -5.21 -14.98
CA VAL A 366 17.44 -4.77 -15.50
C VAL A 366 16.53 -5.97 -15.78
N SER A 367 17.07 -7.07 -16.32
CA SER A 367 16.31 -8.31 -16.53
C SER A 367 15.77 -8.87 -15.20
N PHE A 368 16.60 -8.87 -14.16
CA PHE A 368 16.18 -9.24 -12.82
C PHE A 368 15.08 -8.33 -12.26
N LEU A 369 15.23 -7.00 -12.35
CA LEU A 369 14.20 -6.06 -11.87
C LEU A 369 12.85 -6.23 -12.58
N LYS A 370 12.86 -6.53 -13.89
CA LYS A 370 11.64 -6.85 -14.65
C LYS A 370 10.97 -8.13 -14.14
N SER A 371 11.75 -9.10 -13.67
CA SER A 371 11.24 -10.36 -13.10
C SER A 371 10.50 -10.21 -11.77
N LEU A 372 10.57 -9.03 -11.14
CA LEU A 372 9.83 -8.68 -9.92
C LEU A 372 8.38 -8.24 -10.20
N THR A 373 7.95 -8.30 -11.46
CA THR A 373 6.59 -7.94 -11.88
C THR A 373 5.67 -9.13 -11.72
N SER A 374 4.64 -8.97 -10.91
CA SER A 374 3.62 -9.98 -10.69
C SER A 374 2.78 -10.21 -11.95
N PRO A 375 2.35 -11.46 -12.21
CA PRO A 375 1.55 -11.79 -13.38
C PRO A 375 0.12 -11.23 -13.31
N VAL A 376 -0.37 -10.93 -12.10
CA VAL A 376 -1.70 -10.39 -11.84
C VAL A 376 -1.58 -9.20 -10.89
N LEU A 377 -2.20 -8.09 -11.27
CA LEU A 377 -2.35 -6.92 -10.41
C LEU A 377 -3.72 -6.93 -9.75
N PRO A 378 -3.83 -6.46 -8.49
CA PRO A 378 -5.12 -6.26 -7.85
C PRO A 378 -5.95 -5.23 -8.64
N SER A 379 -7.26 -5.40 -8.61
CA SER A 379 -8.22 -4.47 -9.19
C SER A 379 -9.11 -3.90 -8.09
N MET A 380 -9.81 -2.80 -8.38
CA MET A 380 -10.83 -2.30 -7.47
C MET A 380 -11.87 -3.40 -7.21
N PRO A 381 -12.35 -3.58 -5.97
CA PRO A 381 -13.47 -4.47 -5.70
C PRO A 381 -14.68 -4.02 -6.55
N LYS A 382 -15.36 -5.00 -7.14
CA LYS A 382 -16.50 -4.78 -8.03
C LYS A 382 -17.78 -4.45 -7.26
#